data_AF-A0A3S5FCS4-F1
#
_entry.id   AF-A0A3S5FCS4-F1
#
_cell.length_a   1.000
_cell.length_b   1.000
_cell.length_c   1.000
_cell.angle_alpha   90.00
_cell.angle_beta   90.00
_cell.angle_gamma   90.00
#
_symmetry.space_group_name_H-M   'P 1'
#
loop_
_entity.id
_entity.type
_entity.pdbx_description
1 polymer ?
#
loop_
_entity_poly.entity_id
_entity_poly.type
_entity_poly.pdbx_seq_one_letter_code
_entity_poly.pdbx_strand_id
1 'polypeptide(L)' 'MMSISGHKIYGPKGVGALYVRRRPRVRIEALQSGGGQERGMRSGTVPTPLVVGLGTACRLCKEEMEASFVLYSANISL' A
#
# COMPACT_ATOMS: atom_id res chain seq x y z
N MET A 1 -6.39 11.65 -1.60
CA MET A 1 -5.98 10.27 -1.90
C MET A 1 -4.62 10.04 -1.25
N MET A 2 -4.17 8.79 -1.10
CA MET A 2 -2.84 8.49 -0.55
C MET A 2 -2.22 7.32 -1.31
N SER A 3 -0.96 7.47 -1.71
CA SER A 3 -0.19 6.45 -2.43
C SER A 3 0.66 5.63 -1.46
N ILE A 4 0.71 4.31 -1.67
CA ILE A 4 1.44 3.35 -0.83
C ILE A 4 2.31 2.49 -1.74
N SER A 5 3.58 2.28 -1.37
CA SER A 5 4.50 1.42 -2.11
C SER A 5 5.01 0.29 -1.22
N GLY A 6 4.88 -0.97 -1.66
CA GLY A 6 5.20 -2.13 -0.82
C GLY A 6 6.68 -2.23 -0.43
N HIS A 7 7.58 -2.05 -1.39
CA HIS A 7 9.02 -2.14 -1.14
C HIS A 7 9.61 -1.04 -0.25
N LYS A 8 8.81 -0.06 0.18
CA LYS A 8 9.22 0.96 1.16
C LYS A 8 8.84 0.58 2.59
N ILE A 9 8.09 -0.50 2.77
CA ILE A 9 7.64 -1.02 4.05
C ILE A 9 7.96 -2.52 4.15
N TYR A 10 9.14 -2.93 3.65
CA TYR A 10 9.60 -4.34 3.64
C TYR A 10 8.76 -5.32 2.82
N GLY A 11 7.82 -4.83 2.00
CA GLY A 11 7.05 -5.65 1.06
C GLY A 11 7.77 -5.91 -0.26
N PRO A 12 7.18 -6.71 -1.17
CA PRO A 12 7.79 -7.01 -2.46
C PRO A 12 7.80 -5.80 -3.40
N LYS A 13 8.75 -5.80 -4.36
CA LYS A 13 8.78 -4.83 -5.47
C LYS A 13 7.64 -5.13 -6.46
N GLY A 14 7.19 -4.11 -7.19
CA GLY A 14 6.15 -4.26 -8.21
C GLY A 14 4.71 -4.25 -7.69
N VAL A 15 4.48 -3.91 -6.42
CA VAL A 15 3.14 -3.74 -5.84
C VAL A 15 3.04 -2.49 -4.98
N GLY A 16 1.85 -1.91 -4.97
CA GLY A 16 1.47 -0.76 -4.18
C GLY A 16 -0.04 -0.65 -4.08
N ALA A 17 -0.52 0.38 -3.42
CA ALA A 17 -1.95 0.65 -3.29
C ALA A 17 -2.24 2.15 -3.39
N LEU A 18 -3.45 2.48 -3.84
CA LEU A 18 -3.98 3.82 -3.85
C LEU A 18 -5.22 3.88 -2.96
N TYR A 19 -5.15 4.67 -1.91
CA TYR A 19 -6.31 4.96 -1.08
C TYR A 19 -7.16 6.07 -1.71
N VAL A 20 -8.35 5.70 -2.15
CA VAL A 20 -9.39 6.60 -2.65
C VAL A 20 -10.48 6.75 -1.58
N ARG A 21 -10.62 7.96 -1.03
CA ARG A 21 -11.58 8.26 0.04
C ARG A 21 -13.01 8.05 -0.46
N ARG A 22 -13.79 7.26 0.28
CA ARG A 22 -15.20 6.96 -0.07
C ARG A 22 -16.19 8.03 0.40
N ARG A 23 -15.92 8.73 1.52
CA ARG A 23 -16.78 9.76 2.09
C ARG A 23 -15.99 10.95 2.67
N PRO A 24 -16.25 12.20 2.22
CA PRO A 24 -16.93 12.56 0.97
C PRO A 24 -16.33 11.82 -0.23
N ARG A 25 -17.18 11.54 -1.23
CA ARG A 25 -16.83 10.66 -2.35
C ARG A 25 -15.85 11.36 -3.27
N VAL A 26 -14.65 10.80 -3.41
CA VAL A 26 -13.67 11.20 -4.41
C VAL A 26 -13.83 10.31 -5.64
N ARG A 27 -13.90 10.90 -6.84
CA ARG A 27 -13.93 10.20 -8.12
C ARG A 27 -12.58 10.37 -8.81
N ILE A 28 -12.11 9.32 -9.47
CA ILE A 28 -10.91 9.33 -10.29
C ILE A 28 -11.22 8.68 -11.63
N GLU A 29 -10.53 9.14 -12.66
CA GLU A 29 -10.52 8.50 -13.97
C GLU A 29 -9.43 7.42 -14.00
N ALA A 30 -9.75 6.25 -14.54
CA ALA A 30 -8.77 5.19 -14.70
C ALA A 30 -7.81 5.51 -15.83
N LEU A 31 -6.51 5.48 -15.53
CA LEU A 31 -5.45 5.61 -16.53
C LEU A 31 -5.22 4.33 -17.34
N GLN A 32 -5.67 3.19 -16.82
CA GLN A 32 -5.50 1.86 -17.44
C GLN A 32 -6.83 1.36 -17.98
N SER A 33 -6.93 1.27 -19.30
CA SER A 33 -8.07 0.65 -20.01
C SER A 33 -8.11 -0.87 -19.81
N GLY A 34 -9.30 -1.47 -19.84
CA GLY A 34 -9.49 -2.92 -19.72
C GLY A 34 -10.80 -3.32 -19.04
N GLY A 35 -10.83 -4.52 -18.45
CA GLY A 35 -12.05 -5.18 -17.94
C GLY A 35 -12.65 -4.64 -16.63
N GLY A 36 -12.24 -3.44 -16.18
CA GLY A 36 -12.88 -2.77 -15.04
C GLY A 36 -12.58 -3.36 -13.66
N GLN A 37 -11.45 -4.05 -13.49
CA GLN A 37 -10.97 -4.49 -12.17
C GLN A 37 -10.78 -3.30 -11.21
N GLU A 38 -10.63 -3.59 -9.91
CA GLU A 38 -10.47 -2.57 -8.86
C GLU A 38 -11.57 -1.48 -8.92
N ARG A 39 -12.83 -1.90 -9.17
CA ARG A 39 -14.01 -1.03 -9.31
C ARG A 39 -13.92 -0.03 -10.46
N GLY A 40 -13.27 -0.43 -11.55
CA GLY A 40 -13.03 0.42 -12.70
C GLY A 40 -11.96 1.49 -12.49
N MET A 41 -11.17 1.42 -11.40
CA MET A 41 -10.10 2.40 -11.12
C MET A 41 -8.73 1.94 -11.62
N ARG A 42 -8.50 0.63 -11.72
CA ARG A 42 -7.26 0.05 -12.23
C ARG A 42 -7.55 -1.27 -12.92
N SER A 43 -7.46 -1.28 -14.25
CA SER A 43 -7.65 -2.50 -15.04
C SER A 43 -6.46 -3.45 -14.94
N GLY A 44 -6.71 -4.72 -15.25
CA GLY A 44 -5.71 -5.78 -15.27
C GLY A 44 -5.80 -6.71 -14.06
N THR A 45 -5.28 -7.93 -14.23
CA THR A 45 -5.32 -8.97 -13.20
C THR A 45 -4.60 -8.53 -11.93
N VAL A 46 -5.18 -8.86 -10.78
CA VAL A 46 -4.57 -8.63 -9.46
C VAL A 46 -3.47 -9.67 -9.25
N PRO A 47 -2.19 -9.27 -9.04
CA PRO A 47 -1.10 -10.22 -8.81
C PRO A 47 -1.17 -10.74 -7.35
N THR A 48 -1.95 -11.80 -7.14
CA THR A 48 -2.28 -12.32 -5.80
C THR A 48 -1.07 -12.50 -4.86
N PRO A 49 0.06 -13.11 -5.27
CA PRO A 49 1.21 -13.27 -4.38
C PRO A 49 1.80 -11.93 -3.91
N LEU A 50 1.83 -10.93 -4.79
CA LEU A 50 2.35 -9.61 -4.45
C LEU A 50 1.42 -8.85 -3.51
N VAL A 51 0.10 -8.94 -3.72
CA VAL A 51 -0.88 -8.31 -2.84
C VAL A 51 -0.89 -8.96 -1.46
N VAL A 52 -0.72 -10.29 -1.37
CA VAL A 52 -0.52 -11.00 -0.11
C VAL A 52 0.76 -10.51 0.58
N GLY A 53 1.86 -10.37 -0.15
CA GLY A 53 3.11 -9.81 0.37
C GLY A 53 2.95 -8.40 0.92
N LEU A 54 2.27 -7.52 0.18
CA LEU A 54 1.95 -6.15 0.64
C LEU A 54 1.09 -6.17 1.90
N GLY A 55 0.03 -6.98 1.93
CA GLY A 55 -0.86 -7.09 3.09
C GLY A 55 -0.12 -7.60 4.34
N THR A 56 0.80 -8.54 4.17
CA THR A 56 1.63 -9.05 5.26
C THR A 56 2.63 -8.02 5.76
N ALA A 57 3.30 -7.31 4.85
CA ALA A 57 4.17 -6.18 5.21
C ALA A 57 3.40 -5.12 6.02
N CYS A 58 2.21 -4.71 5.57
CA CYS A 58 1.37 -3.74 6.30
C CYS A 58 0.98 -4.24 7.70
N ARG A 59 0.67 -5.53 7.86
CA ARG A 59 0.32 -6.12 9.16
C ARG A 59 1.48 -6.05 10.14
N LEU A 60 2.65 -6.53 9.72
CA LEU A 60 3.87 -6.51 10.52
C LEU A 60 4.29 -5.08 10.86
N CYS A 61 4.27 -4.17 9.88
CA CYS A 61 4.55 -2.76 10.13
C CYS A 61 3.60 -2.15 11.16
N LYS A 62 2.31 -2.52 11.19
CA LYS A 62 1.36 -2.01 12.18
C LYS A 62 1.67 -2.52 13.58
N GLU A 63 2.07 -3.78 13.71
CA GLU A 63 2.40 -4.41 15.00
C GLU A 63 3.72 -3.86 15.57
N GLU A 64 4.72 -3.65 14.72
CA GLU A 64 6.08 -3.27 15.13
C GLU A 64 6.33 -1.75 15.07
N MET A 65 5.38 -0.93 14.64
CA MET A 65 5.62 0.48 14.31
C MET A 65 6.18 1.28 15.48
N GLU A 66 5.56 1.14 16.65
CA GLU A 66 5.92 1.91 17.85
C GLU A 66 7.28 1.47 18.41
N ALA A 67 7.48 0.14 18.54
CA ALA A 67 8.74 -0.43 19.01
C ALA A 67 9.90 -0.07 18.08
N SER A 68 9.71 -0.24 16.76
CA SER A 68 10.68 0.13 15.74
C SER A 68 11.00 1.62 15.80
N PHE A 69 9.98 2.48 15.92
CA PHE A 69 10.17 3.94 15.99
C PHE A 69 11.04 4.33 17.18
N VAL A 70 10.75 3.82 18.38
CA VAL A 70 11.54 4.10 19.59
C VAL A 70 12.98 3.64 19.44
N LEU A 71 13.19 2.42 18.93
CA LEU A 71 14.53 1.87 18.70
C LEU A 71 15.33 2.72 17.70
N TYR A 72 14.72 3.14 16.59
CA TYR A 72 15.41 3.95 15.59
C TYR A 72 15.65 5.39 16.07
N SER A 73 14.72 6.00 16.79
CA SER A 73 14.90 7.34 17.36
C SER A 73 16.00 7.39 18.43
N ALA A 74 16.11 6.33 19.26
CA ALA A 74 17.17 6.22 20.26
C ALA A 74 18.55 6.04 19.60
N ASN A 75 18.65 5.23 18.54
CA ASN A 75 19.92 5.01 17.83
C ASN A 75 20.39 6.19 16.98
N ILE A 76 19.50 7.12 16.61
CA ILE A 76 19.86 8.33 15.86
C ILE A 76 20.34 9.47 16.78
N SER A 77 20.02 9.39 18.08
CA SER A 77 20.35 10.43 19.06
C SER A 77 21.67 10.17 19.83
N LEU A 78 22.38 9.10 19.47
CA LEU A 78 23.73 8.73 19.96
C LEU A 78 24.76 9.03 18.86
#